data_AF-A0A2M3ZJI7-F1
#
_entry.id   AF-A0A2M3ZJI7-F1
#
_cell.length_a   1.000
_cell.length_b   1.000
_cell.length_c   1.000
_cell.angle_alpha   90.00
_cell.angle_beta   90.00
_cell.angle_gamma   90.00
#
_symmetry.space_group_name_H-M   'P 1'
#
loop_
_entity.id
_entity.type
_entity.pdbx_description
1 polymer ?
#
loop_
_entity_poly.entity_id
_entity_poly.type
_entity_poly.pdbx_seq_one_letter_code
_entity_poly.pdbx_strand_id
1 'polypeptide(L)' 'MSKSKPKDPCKVAACRIQTCLKEHDFDEVKCYDVIEDMRQCCLKWHKVSLCCSGIQLDRDYKAEKIAVESERRQKQAGK' A
#
# COMPACT_ATOMS: atom_id res chain seq x y z
N MET A 1 12.42 21.28 -24.38
CA MET A 1 12.96 21.28 -23.00
C MET A 1 11.93 20.66 -22.07
N SER A 2 12.04 19.36 -21.79
CA SER A 2 11.06 18.65 -20.95
C SER A 2 11.30 19.03 -19.48
N LYS A 3 10.50 19.99 -18.99
CA LYS A 3 10.47 20.39 -17.57
C LYS A 3 10.37 19.15 -16.70
N SER A 4 11.46 18.82 -16.00
CA SER A 4 11.51 17.77 -14.99
C SER A 4 10.53 18.13 -13.88
N LYS A 5 9.27 17.67 -14.00
CA LYS A 5 8.27 17.77 -12.94
C LYS A 5 8.93 17.26 -11.65
N PRO A 6 8.85 17.97 -10.51
CA PRO A 6 9.38 17.47 -9.25
C PRO A 6 8.92 16.03 -9.07
N LYS A 7 9.88 15.13 -8.93
CA LYS A 7 9.60 13.69 -8.85
C LYS A 7 8.70 13.47 -7.65
N ASP A 8 7.51 12.94 -7.93
CA ASP A 8 6.60 12.33 -6.98
C ASP A 8 7.31 11.65 -5.80
N PRO A 9 7.45 12.19 -4.56
CA PRO A 9 8.22 11.47 -3.55
C PRO A 9 7.60 10.11 -3.19
N CYS A 10 6.28 9.96 -3.33
CA CYS A 10 5.57 8.70 -3.08
C CYS A 10 5.27 7.91 -4.34
N LYS A 11 5.67 8.40 -5.52
CA LYS A 11 5.51 7.68 -6.79
C LYS A 11 6.22 6.33 -6.79
N VAL A 12 7.37 6.22 -6.13
CA VAL A 12 8.11 4.95 -6.02
C VAL A 12 7.29 3.91 -5.24
N ALA A 13 6.72 4.31 -4.10
CA ALA A 13 5.84 3.44 -3.31
C ALA A 13 4.57 3.07 -4.09
N ALA A 14 3.95 4.03 -4.79
CA ALA A 14 2.79 3.78 -5.64
C ALA A 14 3.08 2.75 -6.75
N CYS A 15 4.24 2.85 -7.42
CA CYS A 15 4.65 1.86 -8.41
C CYS A 15 4.86 0.48 -7.79
N ARG A 16 5.41 0.39 -6.56
CA ARG A 16 5.58 -0.89 -5.87
C ARG A 16 4.24 -1.56 -5.57
N ILE A 17 3.23 -0.80 -5.17
CA ILE A 17 1.86 -1.34 -4.97
C ILE A 17 1.34 -1.93 -6.28
N GLN A 18 1.47 -1.21 -7.39
CA GLN A 18 1.01 -1.70 -8.70
C GLN A 18 1.72 -2.98 -9.12
N THR A 19 3.02 -3.10 -8.85
CA THR A 19 3.77 -4.34 -9.10
C THR A 19 3.29 -5.47 -8.20
N CYS A 20 3.18 -5.22 -6.90
CA CYS A 20 2.73 -6.20 -5.92
C CYS A 20 1.34 -6.74 -6.27
N LEU A 21 0.39 -5.87 -6.61
CA LEU A 21 -0.95 -6.28 -7.01
C LEU A 21 -0.90 -7.17 -8.25
N LYS A 22 -0.09 -6.84 -9.26
CA LYS A 22 0.06 -7.68 -10.45
C LYS A 22 0.67 -9.05 -10.15
N GLU A 23 1.62 -9.13 -9.24
CA GLU A 23 2.27 -10.39 -8.84
C GLU A 23 1.38 -11.27 -7.95
N HIS A 24 0.35 -10.69 -7.35
CA HIS A 24 -0.53 -11.35 -6.38
C HIS A 24 -1.99 -11.41 -6.83
N ASP A 25 -2.26 -11.32 -8.13
CA ASP A 25 -3.61 -11.39 -8.71
C ASP A 25 -4.58 -10.36 -8.10
N PHE A 26 -4.05 -9.16 -7.82
CA PHE A 26 -4.75 -8.05 -7.17
C PHE A 26 -5.21 -8.36 -5.74
N ASP A 27 -4.60 -9.34 -5.06
CA ASP A 27 -4.82 -9.58 -3.62
C ASP A 27 -4.17 -8.47 -2.79
N GLU A 28 -4.95 -7.45 -2.46
CA GLU A 28 -4.53 -6.29 -1.68
C GLU A 28 -3.96 -6.69 -0.31
N VAL A 29 -4.48 -7.76 0.32
CA VAL A 29 -4.06 -8.20 1.66
C VAL A 29 -2.58 -8.59 1.68
N LYS A 30 -2.09 -9.23 0.60
CA LYS A 30 -0.67 -9.55 0.45
C LYS A 30 0.19 -8.31 0.25
N CYS A 31 -0.40 -7.24 -0.27
CA CYS A 31 0.26 -5.97 -0.54
C CYS A 31 0.10 -4.93 0.57
N TYR A 32 -0.55 -5.26 1.69
CA TYR A 32 -0.76 -4.32 2.80
C TYR A 32 0.54 -3.78 3.38
N ASP A 33 1.65 -4.53 3.35
CA ASP A 33 2.95 -3.99 3.76
C ASP A 33 3.44 -2.87 2.83
N VAL A 34 3.23 -3.04 1.51
CA VAL A 34 3.63 -2.04 0.50
C VAL A 34 2.70 -0.83 0.52
N ILE A 35 1.41 -1.07 0.81
CA ILE A 35 0.42 -0.02 0.98
C ILE A 35 0.71 0.81 2.24
N GLU A 36 1.14 0.18 3.35
CA GLU A 36 1.62 0.88 4.54
C GLU A 36 2.87 1.73 4.25
N ASP A 37 3.83 1.25 3.44
CA ASP A 37 4.99 2.05 3.02
C ASP A 37 4.56 3.31 2.26
N MET A 38 3.57 3.19 1.37
CA MET A 38 2.98 4.35 0.70
C MET A 38 2.23 5.27 1.67
N ARG A 39 1.48 4.71 2.62
CA ARG A 39 0.80 5.47 3.68
C ARG A 39 1.81 6.27 4.49
N GLN A 40 2.92 5.68 4.91
CA GLN A 40 3.99 6.38 5.63
C GLN A 40 4.62 7.48 4.79
N CYS A 41 4.86 7.23 3.50
CA CYS A 41 5.31 8.29 2.59
C CYS A 41 4.31 9.44 2.54
N CYS A 42 3.01 9.13 2.46
CA CYS A 42 1.95 10.11 2.41
C CYS A 42 1.76 10.87 3.71
N LEU A 43 1.94 10.25 4.89
CA LEU A 43 1.97 11.00 6.15
C LEU A 43 3.00 12.14 6.13
N LYS A 44 4.16 11.89 5.51
CA LYS A 44 5.24 12.89 5.38
C LYS A 44 5.03 13.88 4.22
N TRP A 45 4.51 13.41 3.09
CA TRP A 45 4.50 14.15 1.82
C TRP A 45 3.11 14.35 1.19
N HIS A 46 2.00 14.11 1.89
CA HIS A 46 0.64 14.26 1.34
C HIS A 46 0.38 15.66 0.76
N LYS A 47 1.05 16.69 1.27
CA LYS A 47 0.92 18.07 0.77
C LYS A 47 1.55 18.29 -0.61
N VAL A 48 2.49 17.43 -1.00
CA VAL A 48 3.26 17.59 -2.26
C VAL A 48 3.07 16.42 -3.23
N SER A 49 2.74 15.24 -2.72
CA SER A 49 2.53 14.03 -3.51
C SER A 49 1.08 13.94 -3.95
N LEU A 50 0.87 13.88 -5.27
CA LEU A 50 -0.45 13.64 -5.87
C LEU A 50 -0.87 12.18 -5.72
N CYS A 51 0.10 11.26 -5.62
CA CYS A 51 -0.15 9.83 -5.48
C CYS A 51 -0.90 9.51 -4.17
N CYS A 52 -0.74 10.34 -3.15
CA CYS A 52 -1.40 10.17 -1.85
C CYS A 52 -2.91 10.33 -1.86
N SER A 53 -3.48 10.93 -2.91
CA SER A 53 -4.94 11.04 -3.06
C SER A 53 -5.65 9.67 -3.17
N GLY A 54 -4.94 8.64 -3.60
CA GLY A 54 -5.46 7.27 -3.71
C GLY A 54 -5.30 6.40 -2.47
N ILE A 55 -4.73 6.92 -1.37
CA ILE A 55 -4.45 6.15 -0.15
C ILE A 55 -5.22 6.73 1.02
N GLN A 56 -5.87 5.85 1.78
CA GLN A 56 -6.57 6.23 3.01
C GLN A 56 -5.60 6.23 4.18
N LEU A 57 -5.17 7.42 4.61
CA LEU A 57 -4.26 7.58 5.75
C LEU A 57 -4.89 7.16 7.09
N ASP A 58 -6.22 7.22 7.17
CA ASP A 58 -7.02 6.84 8.35
C ASP A 58 -7.21 5.33 8.47
N ARG A 59 -6.97 4.56 7.40
CA ARG A 59 -7.11 3.11 7.41
C ARG A 59 -5.86 2.46 7.99
N ASP A 60 -6.08 1.48 8.87
CA ASP A 60 -5.02 0.70 9.51
C ASP A 60 -4.80 -0.61 8.73
N TYR A 61 -4.09 -0.53 7.59
CA TYR A 61 -3.91 -1.69 6.70
C TYR A 61 -3.17 -2.82 7.40
N LYS A 62 -2.31 -2.49 8.37
CA LYS A 62 -1.62 -3.47 9.21
C LYS A 62 -2.59 -4.28 10.09
N ALA A 63 -3.53 -3.61 10.76
CA ALA A 63 -4.53 -4.31 11.59
C ALA A 63 -5.42 -5.22 10.74
N GLU A 64 -5.82 -4.75 9.55
CA GLU A 64 -6.63 -5.55 8.65
C GLU A 64 -5.86 -6.76 8.09
N LYS A 65 -4.57 -6.60 7.78
CA LYS A 65 -3.70 -7.72 7.41
C LYS A 65 -3.70 -8.80 8.50
N ILE A 66 -3.47 -8.39 9.75
CA ILE A 66 -3.42 -9.30 10.90
C ILE A 66 -4.75 -10.03 11.08
N ALA A 67 -5.88 -9.31 10.96
CA ALA A 67 -7.20 -9.92 11.05
C ALA A 67 -7.36 -11.03 10.00
N VAL A 68 -7.14 -10.72 8.72
CA VAL A 68 -7.30 -11.69 7.61
C VAL A 68 -6.32 -12.86 7.74
N GLU A 69 -5.05 -12.61 8.09
CA GLU A 69 -4.06 -13.67 8.30
C GLU A 69 -4.43 -14.58 9.48
N SER A 70 -4.95 -14.01 10.56
CA SER A 70 -5.39 -14.78 11.74
C SER A 70 -6.58 -15.69 11.41
N GLU A 71 -7.53 -15.21 10.62
CA GLU A 71 -8.68 -16.00 10.16
C GLU A 71 -8.24 -17.13 9.22
N ARG A 72 -7.32 -16.84 8.28
CA ARG A 72 -6.72 -17.85 7.39
C ARG A 72 -6.02 -18.94 8.19
N ARG A 73 -5.27 -18.56 9.24
CA ARG A 73 -4.58 -19.51 10.12
C ARG A 73 -5.55 -20.37 10.93
N GLN A 74 -6.61 -19.78 11.48
CA GLN A 74 -7.65 -20.53 12.21
C GLN A 74 -8.36 -21.56 11.33
N LYS A 75 -8.67 -21.19 10.07
CA LYS A 75 -9.26 -22.12 9.09
C LYS A 75 -8.33 -23.28 8.71
N GLN A 76 -7.01 -23.07 8.73
CA GLN A 76 -6.03 -24.13 8.45
C GLN A 76 -5.79 -25.06 9.66
N ALA A 77 -5.93 -24.57 10.89
CA ALA A 77 -5.71 -25.36 12.10
C ALA A 77 -6.87 -26.31 12.46
N GLY A 78 -8.06 -26.06 11.92
CA GLY A 78 -9.26 -26.88 12.15
C GLY A 78 -9.48 -27.99 11.12
N LYS A 79 -8.51 -28.27 10.23
CA LYS A 79 -8.61 -29.30 9.19
C LYS A 79 -7.72 -30.50 9.49
#